data_AF-A0A8I6A2T1-F1
#
_entry.id   AF-A0A8I6A2T1-F1
#
_cell.length_a   1.000
_cell.length_b   1.000
_cell.length_c   1.000
_cell.angle_alpha   90.00
_cell.angle_beta   90.00
_cell.angle_gamma   90.00
#
_symmetry.space_group_name_H-M   'P 1'
#
loop_
_entity.id
_entity.type
_entity.pdbx_description
1 polymer ?
#
loop_
_entity_poly.entity_id
_entity_poly.type
_entity_poly.pdbx_seq_one_letter_code
_entity_poly.pdbx_strand_id
1 'polypeptide(L)'
;MLRCWGPHWGWVPWAPTPWLLLSLLVCTVPFGLLGEETRQLLEFDSTNVSEGTQPPGKPYPPYSLAKFSWNNVTNSLDLATLSAIFRGHPVDDPTGAFANGSLTFKVQAFSRSGRPAQPPRLLHTADVCQVEVALVGASPRGNHSLFGLEVATLGQGPDCPSVNEQDSIDDEYAPAVFQLNRLLWGSSPSGFMQWRPVAFSQEQRARESALACQASALHPTLAYPLPHSPIVQAFFGSQNNFCAFNLTFGAPTGPGYWDQHYLCWSMLLGIGFPPVDSFSPLVLGIMAVALGAPGLMFLGGGLFLLLRHKQYSEYQSIN
;
A
#
# COMPACT_ATOMS: atom_id res chain seq x y z
N MET A 1 -52.34 17.07 31.80
CA MET A 1 -53.10 17.32 30.55
C MET A 1 -52.16 17.12 29.38
N LEU A 2 -52.49 16.16 28.50
CA LEU A 2 -51.84 16.00 27.19
C LEU A 2 -52.00 17.27 26.35
N ARG A 3 -50.99 17.59 25.52
CA ARG A 3 -51.17 17.68 24.06
C ARG A 3 -49.84 17.73 23.31
N CYS A 4 -49.74 16.84 22.33
CA CYS A 4 -48.71 16.72 21.31
C CYS A 4 -48.76 17.87 20.30
N TRP A 5 -47.61 18.24 19.74
CA TRP A 5 -47.43 18.36 18.29
C TRP A 5 -45.94 18.47 17.91
N GLY A 6 -45.52 17.64 16.96
CA GLY A 6 -44.54 18.01 15.92
C GLY A 6 -45.18 17.70 14.56
N PRO A 7 -44.49 17.77 13.41
CA PRO A 7 -43.21 18.41 13.07
C PRO A 7 -43.35 19.34 11.83
N HIS A 8 -42.31 20.09 11.42
CA HIS A 8 -42.13 20.40 9.98
C HIS A 8 -40.64 20.62 9.63
N TRP A 9 -40.28 19.97 8.54
CA TRP A 9 -38.97 19.84 7.92
C TRP A 9 -38.55 21.10 7.15
N GLY A 10 -37.24 21.31 7.06
CA GLY A 10 -36.60 22.21 6.10
C GLY A 10 -35.10 21.94 6.04
N TRP A 11 -34.70 20.90 5.31
CA TRP A 11 -33.30 20.62 4.99
C TRP A 11 -32.85 21.59 3.89
N VAL A 12 -31.98 22.54 4.24
CA VAL A 12 -31.17 23.28 3.27
C VAL A 12 -29.85 22.53 3.13
N PRO A 13 -29.41 22.12 1.92
CA PRO A 13 -28.10 21.51 1.74
C PRO A 13 -27.03 22.57 2.03
N TRP A 14 -26.32 22.42 3.15
CA TRP A 14 -25.13 23.22 3.42
C TRP A 14 -24.05 22.84 2.41
N ALA A 15 -23.50 23.88 1.77
CA ALA A 15 -22.34 23.82 0.89
C ALA A 15 -21.18 23.05 1.56
N PRO A 16 -20.30 22.39 0.77
CA PRO A 16 -19.16 21.66 1.32
C PRO A 16 -18.30 22.63 2.14
N THR A 17 -18.02 22.24 3.38
CA THR A 17 -17.29 23.05 4.35
C THR A 17 -15.85 23.32 3.89
N PRO A 18 -15.22 24.44 4.32
CA PRO A 18 -13.83 24.79 4.01
C PRO A 18 -12.81 23.70 4.36
N TRP A 19 -13.16 22.77 5.26
CA TRP A 19 -12.36 21.61 5.65
C TRP A 19 -12.19 20.57 4.54
N LEU A 20 -13.17 20.43 3.63
CA LEU A 20 -13.05 19.52 2.47
C LEU A 20 -12.09 20.08 1.42
N LEU A 21 -12.10 21.40 1.23
CA LEU A 21 -11.13 22.10 0.40
C LEU A 21 -9.74 22.12 1.03
N LEU A 22 -9.67 22.24 2.37
CA LEU A 22 -8.41 22.16 3.11
C LEU A 22 -7.86 20.73 3.13
N SER A 23 -8.68 19.69 3.22
CA SER A 23 -8.22 18.30 3.10
C SER A 23 -7.75 17.99 1.68
N LEU A 24 -8.46 18.47 0.65
CA LEU A 24 -7.98 18.42 -0.73
C LEU A 24 -6.68 19.20 -0.90
N LEU A 25 -6.56 20.40 -0.31
CA LEU A 25 -5.35 21.22 -0.41
C LEU A 25 -4.16 20.61 0.34
N VAL A 26 -4.35 20.15 1.58
CA VAL A 26 -3.35 19.45 2.40
C VAL A 26 -3.02 18.08 1.86
N CYS A 27 -3.88 17.45 1.06
CA CYS A 27 -3.50 16.30 0.26
C CYS A 27 -2.78 16.75 -1.03
N THR A 28 -3.11 17.91 -1.63
CA THR A 28 -2.41 18.42 -2.82
C THR A 28 -1.03 19.03 -2.60
N VAL A 29 -0.74 19.54 -1.40
CA VAL A 29 0.60 20.00 -1.05
C VAL A 29 1.61 18.83 -1.08
N PRO A 30 1.28 17.62 -0.61
CA PRO A 30 2.03 16.41 -0.94
C PRO A 30 1.66 15.83 -2.32
N PHE A 31 0.57 16.18 -3.00
CA PHE A 31 0.33 15.69 -4.38
C PHE A 31 1.16 16.36 -5.47
N GLY A 32 1.88 17.43 -5.17
CA GLY A 32 3.05 17.80 -5.95
C GLY A 32 4.11 16.69 -6.00
N LEU A 33 4.13 15.80 -5.00
CA LEU A 33 5.07 14.69 -4.87
C LEU A 33 4.59 13.39 -5.54
N LEU A 34 3.31 13.23 -5.88
CA LEU A 34 2.81 11.90 -6.24
C LEU A 34 3.21 11.42 -7.65
N GLY A 35 3.48 12.36 -8.57
CA GLY A 35 4.15 12.09 -9.85
C GLY A 35 5.68 12.16 -9.77
N GLU A 36 6.24 12.41 -8.58
CA GLU A 36 7.65 12.68 -8.36
C GLU A 36 8.29 11.77 -7.30
N GLU A 37 7.49 10.95 -6.61
CA GLU A 37 8.00 9.80 -5.86
C GLU A 37 8.48 8.76 -6.86
N THR A 38 7.73 8.45 -7.92
CA THR A 38 8.23 7.57 -8.98
C THR A 38 9.02 8.37 -10.03
N ARG A 39 10.25 7.95 -10.30
CA ARG A 39 11.14 8.65 -11.25
C ARG A 39 11.25 7.93 -12.58
N GLN A 40 11.19 6.60 -12.51
CA GLN A 40 11.45 5.73 -13.64
C GLN A 40 10.56 4.49 -13.59
N LEU A 41 10.05 4.08 -14.75
CA LEU A 41 9.56 2.72 -14.96
C LEU A 41 10.74 1.86 -15.39
N LEU A 42 11.01 0.82 -14.60
CA LEU A 42 12.10 -0.12 -14.78
C LEU A 42 11.59 -1.38 -15.49
N GLU A 43 12.48 -2.02 -16.24
CA GLU A 43 12.20 -3.29 -16.92
C GLU A 43 13.48 -4.14 -16.89
N PHE A 44 13.36 -5.41 -16.51
CA PHE A 44 14.47 -6.34 -16.36
C PHE A 44 14.19 -7.64 -17.11
N ASP A 45 15.19 -8.18 -17.81
CA ASP A 45 15.14 -9.53 -18.35
C ASP A 45 15.54 -10.53 -17.25
N SER A 46 14.58 -11.36 -16.81
CA SER A 46 14.76 -12.33 -15.74
C SER A 46 15.15 -13.73 -16.23
N THR A 47 15.58 -13.89 -17.48
CA THR A 47 16.06 -15.18 -17.98
C THR A 47 17.23 -15.72 -17.15
N ASN A 48 17.10 -16.95 -16.66
CA ASN A 48 18.10 -17.66 -15.84
C ASN A 48 18.42 -17.02 -14.48
N VAL A 49 17.54 -16.15 -13.96
CA VAL A 49 17.72 -15.51 -12.65
C VAL A 49 16.91 -16.28 -11.60
N SER A 50 17.47 -16.44 -10.40
CA SER A 50 16.74 -16.98 -9.25
C SER A 50 15.87 -15.91 -8.59
N GLU A 51 14.73 -16.34 -8.03
CA GLU A 51 13.86 -15.46 -7.24
C GLU A 51 14.62 -14.83 -6.06
N GLY A 52 14.37 -13.54 -5.80
CA GLY A 52 15.01 -12.79 -4.71
C GLY A 52 16.40 -12.22 -5.03
N THR A 53 16.89 -12.39 -6.25
CA THR A 53 18.15 -11.77 -6.70
C THR A 53 17.98 -10.26 -6.88
N GLN A 54 18.96 -9.46 -6.45
CA GLN A 54 18.98 -8.01 -6.63
C GLN A 54 20.22 -7.60 -7.45
N PRO A 55 20.08 -7.03 -8.66
CA PRO A 55 18.82 -6.76 -9.37
C PRO A 55 18.09 -8.05 -9.83
N PRO A 56 16.76 -7.99 -10.10
CA PRO A 56 15.95 -9.16 -10.44
C PRO A 56 16.21 -9.71 -11.86
N GLY A 57 17.14 -9.09 -12.59
CA GLY A 57 17.59 -9.51 -13.90
C GLY A 57 18.46 -8.46 -14.58
N LYS A 58 18.72 -8.67 -15.87
CA LYS A 58 19.51 -7.73 -16.67
C LYS A 58 18.63 -6.49 -16.98
N PRO A 59 19.02 -5.28 -16.54
CA PRO A 59 18.19 -4.10 -16.76
C PRO A 59 18.16 -3.68 -18.23
N TYR A 60 16.97 -3.34 -18.71
CA TYR A 60 16.79 -2.58 -19.93
C TYR A 60 16.90 -1.06 -19.65
N PRO A 61 17.07 -0.21 -20.68
CA PRO A 61 17.03 1.24 -20.51
C PRO A 61 15.70 1.71 -19.87
N PRO A 62 15.73 2.36 -18.70
CA PRO A 62 14.51 2.71 -17.98
C PRO A 62 13.71 3.80 -18.70
N TYR A 63 12.39 3.83 -18.50
CA TYR A 63 11.55 4.90 -19.02
C TYR A 63 11.48 6.03 -17.99
N SER A 64 12.03 7.20 -18.33
CA SER A 64 11.93 8.38 -17.47
C SER A 64 10.51 8.93 -17.48
N LEU A 65 9.86 9.00 -16.31
CA LEU A 65 8.49 9.51 -16.19
C LEU A 65 8.38 11.02 -16.48
N ALA A 66 9.50 11.75 -16.39
CA ALA A 66 9.58 13.15 -16.81
C ALA A 66 9.41 13.34 -18.33
N LYS A 67 9.58 12.27 -19.13
CA LYS A 67 9.39 12.27 -20.59
C LYS A 67 8.05 11.64 -21.00
N PHE A 68 7.09 11.56 -20.10
CA PHE A 68 5.73 11.11 -20.40
C PHE A 68 4.83 12.30 -20.71
N SER A 69 3.88 12.09 -21.63
CA SER A 69 2.73 12.96 -21.77
C SER A 69 1.59 12.40 -20.92
N TRP A 70 0.84 13.30 -20.29
CA TRP A 70 -0.23 12.95 -19.35
C TRP A 70 -1.56 13.51 -19.82
N ASN A 71 -2.61 12.71 -19.69
CA ASN A 71 -3.97 13.13 -20.00
C ASN A 71 -4.45 14.20 -19.01
N ASN A 72 -5.40 15.02 -19.46
CA ASN A 72 -6.01 16.03 -18.61
C ASN A 72 -6.82 15.37 -17.47
N VAL A 73 -6.42 15.67 -16.23
CA VAL A 73 -7.02 15.15 -15.00
C VAL A 73 -8.45 15.63 -14.79
N THR A 74 -8.84 16.76 -15.38
CA THR A 74 -10.19 17.33 -15.22
C THR A 74 -11.29 16.34 -15.60
N ASN A 75 -11.02 15.48 -16.59
CA ASN A 75 -11.99 14.48 -17.06
C ASN A 75 -12.04 13.23 -16.17
N SER A 76 -11.04 13.00 -15.32
CA SER A 76 -10.92 11.83 -14.44
C SER A 76 -11.15 12.14 -12.97
N LEU A 77 -11.39 13.41 -12.63
CA LEU A 77 -11.70 13.85 -11.27
C LEU A 77 -13.11 13.41 -10.87
N ASP A 78 -13.19 12.55 -9.85
CA ASP A 78 -14.44 12.13 -9.25
C ASP A 78 -14.51 12.62 -7.79
N LEU A 79 -15.35 13.63 -7.58
CA LEU A 79 -15.57 14.23 -6.28
C LEU A 79 -16.39 13.34 -5.33
N ALA A 80 -17.17 12.39 -5.85
CA ALA A 80 -17.96 11.48 -5.02
C ALA A 80 -17.08 10.42 -4.35
N THR A 81 -16.06 9.94 -5.07
CA THR A 81 -15.08 8.98 -4.55
C THR A 81 -13.78 9.62 -4.07
N LEU A 82 -13.65 10.94 -4.19
CA LEU A 82 -12.46 11.74 -3.88
C LEU A 82 -11.21 11.21 -4.60
N SER A 83 -11.35 10.90 -5.89
CA SER A 83 -10.29 10.29 -6.68
C SER A 83 -10.00 11.04 -7.99
N ALA A 84 -8.77 10.86 -8.48
CA ALA A 84 -8.28 11.43 -9.73
C ALA A 84 -7.32 10.44 -10.40
N ILE A 85 -7.27 10.45 -11.73
CA ILE A 85 -6.45 9.50 -12.51
C ILE A 85 -5.51 10.25 -13.45
N PHE A 86 -4.22 10.02 -13.28
CA PHE A 86 -3.14 10.47 -14.16
C PHE A 86 -2.75 9.32 -15.06
N ARG A 87 -3.15 9.39 -16.33
CA ARG A 87 -2.82 8.36 -17.33
C ARG A 87 -1.84 8.94 -18.33
N GLY A 88 -0.73 8.25 -18.57
CA GLY A 88 0.31 8.74 -19.45
C GLY A 88 1.00 7.67 -20.29
N HIS A 89 1.75 8.14 -21.27
CA HIS A 89 2.58 7.35 -22.17
C HIS A 89 3.86 8.13 -22.52
N PRO A 90 4.96 7.46 -22.89
CA PRO A 90 6.18 8.13 -23.33
C PRO A 90 5.91 9.06 -24.52
N VAL A 91 6.51 10.25 -24.53
CA VAL A 91 6.43 11.19 -25.67
C VAL A 91 7.16 10.60 -26.88
N ASP A 92 8.35 10.05 -26.65
CA ASP A 92 9.16 9.41 -27.68
C ASP A 92 9.08 7.88 -27.53
N ASP A 93 8.31 7.23 -28.41
CA ASP A 93 8.16 5.76 -28.44
C ASP A 93 8.47 5.20 -29.84
N PRO A 94 9.75 5.14 -30.24
CA PRO A 94 10.14 4.70 -31.58
C PRO A 94 9.83 3.22 -31.83
N THR A 95 9.74 2.42 -30.76
CA THR A 95 9.44 0.98 -30.82
C THR A 95 7.94 0.69 -30.82
N GLY A 96 7.08 1.69 -30.55
CA GLY A 96 5.64 1.49 -30.40
C GLY A 96 5.27 0.62 -29.20
N ALA A 97 6.11 0.57 -28.16
CA ALA A 97 5.88 -0.25 -26.97
C ALA A 97 4.63 0.20 -26.20
N PHE A 98 4.30 1.50 -26.23
CA PHE A 98 3.14 2.10 -25.60
C PHE A 98 2.04 2.47 -26.61
N ALA A 99 2.07 1.95 -27.84
CA ALA A 99 1.05 2.24 -28.85
C ALA A 99 -0.38 1.95 -28.38
N ASN A 100 -0.57 0.85 -27.64
CA ASN A 100 -1.82 0.51 -26.95
C ASN A 100 -1.64 0.46 -25.42
N GLY A 101 -0.52 1.00 -24.94
CA GLY A 101 -0.08 0.90 -23.55
C GLY A 101 -0.25 2.20 -22.79
N SER A 102 -0.39 2.11 -21.48
CA SER A 102 -0.37 3.29 -20.61
C SER A 102 0.09 2.96 -19.20
N LEU A 103 0.77 3.91 -18.58
CA LEU A 103 1.03 3.92 -17.14
C LEU A 103 0.01 4.85 -16.48
N THR A 104 -0.62 4.37 -15.42
CA THR A 104 -1.69 5.07 -14.71
C THR A 104 -1.37 5.19 -13.24
N PHE A 105 -1.47 6.41 -12.70
CA PHE A 105 -1.47 6.71 -11.28
C PHE A 105 -2.88 7.15 -10.89
N LYS A 106 -3.59 6.31 -10.14
CA LYS A 106 -4.87 6.67 -9.54
C LYS A 106 -4.64 7.08 -8.10
N VAL A 107 -5.17 8.24 -7.75
CA VAL A 107 -5.05 8.85 -6.43
C VAL A 107 -6.43 8.89 -5.81
N GLN A 108 -6.55 8.46 -4.56
CA GLN A 108 -7.81 8.50 -3.83
C GLN A 108 -7.59 8.96 -2.40
N ALA A 109 -8.34 9.98 -1.97
CA ALA A 109 -8.37 10.43 -0.58
C ALA A 109 -9.55 9.79 0.17
N PHE A 110 -9.50 9.83 1.51
CA PHE A 110 -10.55 9.29 2.36
C PHE A 110 -10.97 10.31 3.42
N SER A 111 -12.27 10.38 3.72
CA SER A 111 -12.80 11.26 4.79
C SER A 111 -12.95 10.55 6.14
N ARG A 112 -12.79 9.22 6.17
CA ARG A 112 -12.99 8.39 7.35
C ARG A 112 -12.15 7.12 7.25
N SER A 113 -11.97 6.44 8.37
CA SER A 113 -11.31 5.14 8.37
C SER A 113 -12.16 4.05 7.73
N GLY A 114 -11.51 3.11 7.07
CA GLY A 114 -12.19 2.03 6.37
C GLY A 114 -11.26 1.13 5.59
N ARG A 115 -11.84 0.18 4.87
CA ARG A 115 -11.12 -0.70 3.94
C ARG A 115 -11.84 -0.74 2.58
N PRO A 116 -11.10 -0.70 1.47
CA PRO A 116 -11.66 -0.98 0.16
C PRO A 116 -12.16 -2.43 0.07
N ALA A 117 -13.11 -2.66 -0.84
CA ALA A 117 -13.57 -4.01 -1.18
C ALA A 117 -12.51 -4.78 -1.99
N GLN A 118 -11.79 -4.07 -2.88
CA GLN A 118 -10.80 -4.67 -3.76
C GLN A 118 -9.45 -4.92 -3.04
N PRO A 119 -8.79 -6.06 -3.32
CA PRO A 119 -7.40 -6.30 -2.91
C PRO A 119 -6.46 -5.15 -3.33
N PRO A 120 -5.43 -4.82 -2.52
CA PRO A 120 -4.96 -5.50 -1.30
C PRO A 120 -5.64 -5.04 0.02
N ARG A 121 -6.80 -4.36 -0.06
CA ARG A 121 -7.65 -3.94 1.09
C ARG A 121 -6.89 -3.27 2.24
N LEU A 122 -5.96 -2.36 1.89
CA LEU A 122 -5.20 -1.56 2.85
C LEU A 122 -6.15 -0.76 3.76
N LEU A 123 -5.88 -0.77 5.07
CA LEU A 123 -6.63 0.02 6.04
C LEU A 123 -6.27 1.49 5.87
N HIS A 124 -7.25 2.33 5.55
CA HIS A 124 -7.05 3.77 5.44
C HIS A 124 -7.70 4.51 6.61
N THR A 125 -7.21 5.72 6.88
CA THR A 125 -7.77 6.74 7.77
C THR A 125 -8.03 8.02 6.96
N ALA A 126 -8.46 9.10 7.62
CA ALA A 126 -8.58 10.41 6.96
C ALA A 126 -7.23 11.09 6.69
N ASP A 127 -6.13 10.55 7.24
CA ASP A 127 -4.79 11.14 7.19
C ASP A 127 -3.93 10.57 6.05
N VAL A 128 -4.54 9.72 5.21
CA VAL A 128 -3.85 9.03 4.11
C VAL A 128 -4.58 9.22 2.79
N CYS A 129 -3.80 9.11 1.73
CA CYS A 129 -4.28 8.91 0.37
C CYS A 129 -3.77 7.57 -0.14
N GLN A 130 -4.59 6.86 -0.91
CA GLN A 130 -4.19 5.66 -1.61
C GLN A 130 -3.73 6.02 -3.02
N VAL A 131 -2.59 5.44 -3.41
CA VAL A 131 -2.04 5.52 -4.75
C VAL A 131 -2.09 4.12 -5.34
N GLU A 132 -2.77 3.98 -6.48
CA GLU A 132 -2.71 2.76 -7.28
C GLU A 132 -1.93 3.04 -8.55
N VAL A 133 -0.91 2.23 -8.81
CA VAL A 133 -0.12 2.29 -10.03
C VAL A 133 -0.48 1.11 -10.91
N ALA A 134 -0.90 1.39 -12.14
CA ALA A 134 -1.26 0.36 -13.11
C ALA A 134 -0.51 0.54 -14.44
N LEU A 135 0.21 -0.50 -14.86
CA LEU A 135 0.77 -0.60 -16.21
C LEU A 135 -0.15 -1.51 -17.03
N VAL A 136 -0.66 -1.02 -18.15
CA VAL A 136 -1.65 -1.74 -18.96
C VAL A 136 -1.27 -1.64 -20.42
N GLY A 137 -1.19 -2.78 -21.12
CA GLY A 137 -1.10 -2.87 -22.58
C GLY A 137 0.23 -2.49 -23.21
N ALA A 138 1.25 -2.12 -22.41
CA ALA A 138 2.58 -1.83 -22.93
C ALA A 138 3.29 -3.14 -23.34
N SER A 139 3.88 -3.18 -24.53
CA SER A 139 4.62 -4.34 -25.02
C SER A 139 5.97 -4.47 -24.32
N PRO A 140 6.27 -5.61 -23.67
CA PRO A 140 7.59 -5.86 -23.10
C PRO A 140 8.67 -5.93 -24.18
N ARG A 141 9.90 -5.61 -23.80
CA ARG A 141 11.09 -5.72 -24.68
C ARG A 141 11.67 -7.12 -24.72
N GLY A 142 11.33 -7.96 -23.74
CA GLY A 142 11.73 -9.37 -23.67
C GLY A 142 10.60 -10.29 -23.18
N ASN A 143 10.76 -11.59 -23.43
CA ASN A 143 9.74 -12.59 -23.08
C ASN A 143 9.56 -12.76 -21.56
N HIS A 144 10.64 -12.59 -20.79
CA HIS A 144 10.65 -12.72 -19.33
C HIS A 144 10.93 -11.36 -18.68
N SER A 145 10.08 -10.38 -19.00
CA SER A 145 10.26 -9.02 -18.50
C SER A 145 9.60 -8.84 -17.13
N LEU A 146 10.39 -8.43 -16.15
CA LEU A 146 9.92 -7.98 -14.85
C LEU A 146 9.92 -6.46 -14.82
N PHE A 147 8.77 -5.87 -14.51
CA PHE A 147 8.64 -4.43 -14.38
C PHE A 147 8.91 -3.97 -12.94
N GLY A 148 9.32 -2.72 -12.81
CA GLY A 148 9.53 -2.09 -11.52
C GLY A 148 9.36 -0.58 -11.56
N LEU A 149 9.41 0.04 -10.40
CA LEU A 149 9.34 1.48 -10.22
C LEU A 149 10.51 1.93 -9.36
N GLU A 150 11.25 2.93 -9.81
CA GLU A 150 12.18 3.67 -8.96
C GLU A 150 11.38 4.70 -8.18
N VAL A 151 11.38 4.58 -6.85
CA VAL A 151 10.72 5.51 -5.92
C VAL A 151 11.78 6.32 -5.19
N ALA A 152 11.67 7.64 -5.19
CA ALA A 152 12.57 8.59 -4.56
C ALA A 152 11.79 9.51 -3.62
N THR A 153 12.30 9.69 -2.41
CA THR A 153 11.68 10.51 -1.37
C THR A 153 12.68 11.54 -0.87
N LEU A 154 12.20 12.69 -0.36
CA LEU A 154 13.09 13.71 0.19
C LEU A 154 13.61 13.26 1.56
N GLY A 155 14.92 13.20 1.72
CA GLY A 155 15.58 12.82 2.97
C GLY A 155 15.56 13.95 4.00
N GLN A 156 15.40 13.61 5.29
CA GLN A 156 15.50 14.57 6.40
C GLN A 156 16.95 14.75 6.90
N GLY A 157 17.88 13.91 6.46
CA GLY A 157 19.27 13.90 6.89
C GLY A 157 20.18 13.19 5.88
N PRO A 158 21.45 12.91 6.24
CA PRO A 158 22.40 12.22 5.37
C PRO A 158 22.04 10.74 5.17
N ASP A 159 21.37 10.14 6.15
CA ASP A 159 20.98 8.73 6.13
C ASP A 159 19.54 8.55 5.62
N CYS A 160 19.31 7.44 4.92
CA CYS A 160 17.99 7.07 4.44
C CYS A 160 17.25 6.18 5.44
N PRO A 161 15.92 6.34 5.56
CA PRO A 161 15.11 5.45 6.39
C PRO A 161 15.14 4.01 5.85
N SER A 162 14.95 3.03 6.74
CA SER A 162 14.78 1.64 6.35
C SER A 162 13.30 1.29 6.21
N VAL A 163 12.99 0.36 5.30
CA VAL A 163 11.66 -0.26 5.25
C VAL A 163 11.52 -1.16 6.46
N ASN A 164 10.46 -0.96 7.23
CA ASN A 164 10.08 -1.81 8.35
C ASN A 164 9.00 -2.77 7.87
N GLU A 165 9.34 -4.06 7.87
CA GLU A 165 8.37 -5.13 7.61
C GLU A 165 7.63 -5.45 8.90
N GLN A 166 6.29 -5.42 8.84
CA GLN A 166 5.45 -5.89 9.92
C GLN A 166 4.75 -7.17 9.47
N ASP A 167 4.99 -8.24 10.22
CA ASP A 167 4.21 -9.46 10.09
C ASP A 167 2.79 -9.24 10.62
N SER A 168 1.82 -9.54 9.77
CA SER A 168 0.41 -9.69 10.10
C SER A 168 0.13 -11.17 10.31
N ILE A 169 -0.48 -11.53 11.44
CA ILE A 169 -0.92 -12.91 11.70
C ILE A 169 -2.17 -13.25 10.87
N ASP A 170 -2.88 -12.22 10.40
CA ASP A 170 -4.17 -12.34 9.73
C ASP A 170 -4.06 -11.97 8.24
N ASP A 171 -4.55 -12.86 7.37
CA ASP A 171 -4.70 -12.65 5.93
C ASP A 171 -6.16 -12.40 5.50
N GLU A 172 -7.09 -12.17 6.45
CA GLU A 172 -8.52 -11.90 6.20
C GLU A 172 -8.75 -10.85 5.10
N TYR A 173 -7.88 -9.84 5.04
CA TYR A 173 -7.99 -8.72 4.10
C TYR A 173 -7.12 -8.86 2.86
N ALA A 174 -6.13 -9.75 2.86
CA ALA A 174 -5.26 -10.01 1.72
C ALA A 174 -4.77 -11.46 1.78
N PRO A 175 -5.53 -12.42 1.21
CA PRO A 175 -5.25 -13.85 1.35
C PRO A 175 -3.83 -14.21 0.95
N ALA A 176 -3.16 -15.02 1.77
CA ALA A 176 -1.75 -15.40 1.64
C ALA A 176 -0.72 -14.25 1.70
N VAL A 177 -1.12 -13.05 2.11
CA VAL A 177 -0.21 -11.91 2.29
C VAL A 177 -0.22 -11.49 3.75
N PHE A 178 0.70 -12.09 4.51
CA PHE A 178 0.87 -11.89 5.95
C PHE A 178 1.84 -10.76 6.29
N GLN A 179 2.07 -9.82 5.38
CA GLN A 179 3.07 -8.76 5.56
C GLN A 179 2.50 -7.39 5.19
N LEU A 180 2.98 -6.38 5.92
CA LEU A 180 2.73 -4.97 5.65
C LEU A 180 4.05 -4.20 5.78
N ASN A 181 4.53 -3.70 4.65
CA ASN A 181 5.75 -2.91 4.58
C ASN A 181 5.41 -1.46 4.89
N ARG A 182 6.29 -0.81 5.66
CA ARG A 182 6.15 0.60 6.02
C ARG A 182 7.48 1.31 5.89
N LEU A 183 7.44 2.52 5.36
CA LEU A 183 8.57 3.44 5.40
C LEU A 183 8.13 4.68 6.19
N LEU A 184 8.89 5.04 7.21
CA LEU A 184 8.66 6.22 8.04
C LEU A 184 9.75 7.24 7.74
N TRP A 185 9.37 8.48 7.40
CA TRP A 185 10.38 9.54 7.16
C TRP A 185 11.01 10.06 8.44
N GLY A 186 10.41 9.80 9.61
CA GLY A 186 10.92 10.18 10.92
C GLY A 186 10.13 9.51 12.04
N SER A 187 10.34 9.96 13.28
CA SER A 187 9.54 9.47 14.42
C SER A 187 8.10 9.96 14.32
N SER A 188 7.12 9.07 14.54
CA SER A 188 5.71 9.44 14.48
C SER A 188 5.34 10.47 15.56
N PRO A 189 4.56 11.51 15.24
CA PRO A 189 3.89 11.75 13.96
C PRO A 189 4.84 12.32 12.88
N SER A 190 4.89 11.66 11.73
CA SER A 190 5.68 12.07 10.56
C SER A 190 4.98 11.59 9.30
N GLY A 191 5.51 11.93 8.13
CA GLY A 191 5.06 11.27 6.93
C GLY A 191 5.37 9.77 6.98
N PHE A 192 4.56 8.98 6.29
CA PHE A 192 4.82 7.57 6.07
C PHE A 192 4.24 7.09 4.74
N MET A 193 4.76 5.96 4.25
CA MET A 193 4.13 5.14 3.22
C MET A 193 3.94 3.71 3.71
N GLN A 194 2.84 3.07 3.33
CA GLN A 194 2.52 1.69 3.68
C GLN A 194 1.98 0.92 2.47
N TRP A 195 2.45 -0.31 2.27
CA TRP A 195 1.97 -1.18 1.21
C TRP A 195 2.06 -2.64 1.63
N ARG A 196 1.30 -3.51 0.98
CA ARG A 196 1.54 -4.95 1.08
C ARG A 196 2.55 -5.34 0.00
N PRO A 197 3.46 -6.31 0.25
CA PRO A 197 4.45 -6.77 -0.73
C PRO A 197 3.81 -7.67 -1.82
N VAL A 198 2.71 -7.19 -2.40
CA VAL A 198 1.95 -7.86 -3.45
C VAL A 198 1.52 -6.88 -4.54
N ALA A 199 1.62 -7.31 -5.80
CA ALA A 199 1.01 -6.69 -6.96
C ALA A 199 0.08 -7.71 -7.65
N PHE A 200 -0.63 -7.30 -8.69
CA PHE A 200 -1.57 -8.17 -9.42
C PHE A 200 -1.35 -8.10 -10.92
N SER A 201 -1.26 -9.27 -11.58
CA SER A 201 -1.13 -9.38 -13.05
C SER A 201 -2.46 -9.31 -13.81
N GLN A 202 -3.59 -9.18 -13.10
CA GLN A 202 -4.94 -9.14 -13.69
C GLN A 202 -5.81 -8.06 -13.03
N GLU A 203 -6.74 -7.51 -13.79
CA GLU A 203 -7.62 -6.42 -13.33
C GLU A 203 -8.55 -6.84 -12.19
N GLN A 204 -9.02 -8.09 -12.18
CA GLN A 204 -9.88 -8.62 -11.12
C GLN A 204 -9.14 -8.77 -9.78
N ARG A 205 -7.80 -8.69 -9.76
CA ARG A 205 -6.93 -8.85 -8.59
C ARG A 205 -7.22 -10.14 -7.81
N ALA A 206 -7.50 -11.21 -8.55
CA ALA A 206 -7.75 -12.53 -7.98
C ALA A 206 -6.46 -13.08 -7.33
N ARG A 207 -6.60 -13.98 -6.36
CA ARG A 207 -5.46 -14.53 -5.60
C ARG A 207 -4.42 -15.19 -6.51
N GLU A 208 -4.86 -15.82 -7.58
CA GLU A 208 -4.01 -16.54 -8.55
C GLU A 208 -3.17 -15.58 -9.40
N SER A 209 -3.57 -14.30 -9.46
CA SER A 209 -2.84 -13.23 -10.17
C SER A 209 -1.85 -12.47 -9.30
N ALA A 210 -1.70 -12.86 -8.03
CA ALA A 210 -0.82 -12.20 -7.09
C ALA A 210 0.66 -12.36 -7.51
N LEU A 211 1.39 -11.26 -7.52
CA LEU A 211 2.81 -11.15 -7.81
C LEU A 211 3.54 -10.68 -6.55
N ALA A 212 4.71 -11.23 -6.27
CA ALA A 212 5.58 -10.70 -5.21
C ALA A 212 6.00 -9.26 -5.55
N CYS A 213 5.98 -8.35 -4.57
CA CYS A 213 6.55 -7.01 -4.69
C CYS A 213 7.76 -6.90 -3.78
N GLN A 214 8.95 -6.86 -4.36
CA GLN A 214 10.21 -6.74 -3.63
C GLN A 214 10.67 -5.28 -3.63
N ALA A 215 11.10 -4.79 -2.47
CA ALA A 215 11.71 -3.47 -2.33
C ALA A 215 13.21 -3.61 -2.12
N SER A 216 14.02 -2.85 -2.85
CA SER A 216 15.45 -2.73 -2.58
C SER A 216 15.69 -1.93 -1.29
N ALA A 217 16.91 -2.01 -0.76
CA ALA A 217 17.35 -1.07 0.27
C ALA A 217 17.28 0.37 -0.25
N LEU A 218 16.98 1.32 0.64
CA LEU A 218 17.02 2.74 0.31
C LEU A 218 18.47 3.21 0.26
N HIS A 219 18.79 3.98 -0.77
CA HIS A 219 20.13 4.54 -0.97
C HIS A 219 20.05 6.06 -1.18
N PRO A 220 20.99 6.84 -0.61
CA PRO A 220 21.11 8.26 -0.93
C PRO A 220 21.47 8.46 -2.40
N THR A 221 20.74 9.32 -3.11
CA THR A 221 20.94 9.50 -4.55
C THR A 221 22.07 10.46 -4.90
N LEU A 222 22.89 10.89 -3.93
CA LEU A 222 24.12 11.65 -4.22
C LEU A 222 25.07 10.88 -5.17
N ALA A 223 24.84 9.57 -5.35
CA ALA A 223 25.58 8.70 -6.26
C ALA A 223 25.16 8.79 -7.74
N TYR A 224 23.96 9.30 -8.09
CA TYR A 224 23.50 9.40 -9.49
C TYR A 224 22.40 10.47 -9.69
N PRO A 225 22.36 11.14 -10.85
CA PRO A 225 21.38 12.21 -11.09
C PRO A 225 19.96 11.63 -11.26
N LEU A 226 19.04 12.04 -10.38
CA LEU A 226 17.62 11.78 -10.57
C LEU A 226 17.04 12.71 -11.67
N PRO A 227 15.97 12.29 -12.38
CA PRO A 227 15.23 13.17 -13.26
C PRO A 227 14.78 14.43 -12.51
N HIS A 228 15.00 15.60 -13.12
CA HIS A 228 14.64 16.88 -12.52
C HIS A 228 13.11 16.99 -12.32
N SER A 229 12.73 17.54 -11.18
CA SER A 229 11.35 17.61 -10.71
C SER A 229 11.02 19.07 -10.39
N PRO A 230 10.29 19.76 -11.28
CA PRO A 230 9.95 21.17 -11.08
C PRO A 230 9.08 21.39 -9.85
N ILE A 231 8.28 20.40 -9.42
CA ILE A 231 7.35 20.59 -8.30
C ILE A 231 8.09 20.53 -6.96
N VAL A 232 8.95 19.53 -6.74
CA VAL A 232 9.86 19.53 -5.58
C VAL A 232 10.72 20.79 -5.58
N GLN A 233 11.27 21.21 -6.72
CA GLN A 233 12.07 22.44 -6.78
C GLN A 233 11.24 23.69 -6.42
N ALA A 234 10.00 23.78 -6.89
CA ALA A 234 9.12 24.91 -6.59
C ALA A 234 8.75 25.00 -5.10
N PHE A 235 8.58 23.86 -4.42
CA PHE A 235 8.19 23.83 -3.01
C PHE A 235 9.39 23.89 -2.05
N PHE A 236 10.44 23.11 -2.31
CA PHE A 236 11.60 22.93 -1.42
C PHE A 236 12.86 23.66 -1.88
N GLY A 237 12.87 24.25 -3.08
CA GLY A 237 14.07 24.79 -3.69
C GLY A 237 15.01 23.70 -4.21
N SER A 238 16.27 24.06 -4.46
CA SER A 238 17.28 23.09 -4.91
C SER A 238 17.65 22.14 -3.77
N GLN A 239 17.27 20.88 -3.91
CA GLN A 239 17.56 19.82 -2.94
C GLN A 239 18.45 18.76 -3.56
N ASN A 240 19.39 18.23 -2.78
CA ASN A 240 20.29 17.15 -3.20
C ASN A 240 20.12 15.87 -2.35
N ASN A 241 19.32 15.93 -1.29
CA ASN A 241 19.16 14.85 -0.33
C ASN A 241 17.90 14.05 -0.65
N PHE A 242 18.01 13.12 -1.60
CA PHE A 242 16.94 12.16 -1.86
C PHE A 242 17.37 10.76 -1.45
N CYS A 243 16.38 9.96 -1.06
CA CYS A 243 16.49 8.56 -0.76
C CYS A 243 15.65 7.78 -1.74
N ALA A 244 16.29 6.93 -2.54
CA ALA A 244 15.62 6.15 -3.56
C ALA A 244 15.74 4.65 -3.31
N PHE A 245 14.71 3.92 -3.74
CA PHE A 245 14.64 2.47 -3.74
C PHE A 245 13.82 2.00 -4.93
N ASN A 246 14.04 0.75 -5.32
CA ASN A 246 13.34 0.13 -6.43
C ASN A 246 12.29 -0.83 -5.90
N LEU A 247 11.09 -0.74 -6.45
CA LEU A 247 10.05 -1.75 -6.32
C LEU A 247 10.06 -2.61 -7.57
N THR A 248 10.17 -3.91 -7.43
CA THR A 248 10.17 -4.86 -8.55
C THR A 248 9.06 -5.88 -8.35
N PHE A 249 8.33 -6.18 -9.42
CA PHE A 249 7.09 -6.93 -9.34
C PHE A 249 7.18 -8.25 -10.10
N GLY A 250 6.79 -9.33 -9.45
CA GLY A 250 6.80 -10.69 -9.99
C GLY A 250 8.06 -11.46 -9.64
N ALA A 251 8.11 -12.69 -10.14
CA ALA A 251 9.22 -13.61 -10.03
C ALA A 251 9.59 -14.12 -11.44
N PRO A 252 10.79 -14.69 -11.64
CA PRO A 252 11.22 -15.20 -12.95
C PRO A 252 10.30 -16.28 -13.55
N THR A 253 9.50 -16.94 -12.71
CA THR A 253 8.52 -17.96 -13.08
C THR A 253 7.19 -17.72 -12.37
N GLY A 254 6.11 -18.32 -12.89
CA GLY A 254 4.76 -18.16 -12.33
C GLY A 254 3.96 -17.06 -13.04
N PRO A 255 2.93 -16.49 -12.39
CA PRO A 255 2.17 -15.39 -12.96
C PRO A 255 3.08 -14.18 -13.18
N GLY A 256 2.81 -13.41 -14.23
CA GLY A 256 3.61 -12.24 -14.56
C GLY A 256 2.88 -11.26 -15.45
N TYR A 257 3.52 -10.11 -15.71
CA TYR A 257 2.96 -9.11 -16.61
C TYR A 257 2.67 -9.67 -18.02
N TRP A 258 3.48 -10.63 -18.47
CA TRP A 258 3.35 -11.29 -19.77
C TRP A 258 2.01 -12.04 -19.98
N ASP A 259 1.25 -12.35 -18.92
CA ASP A 259 0.00 -13.11 -19.06
C ASP A 259 -1.12 -12.29 -19.70
N GLN A 260 -1.33 -11.05 -19.24
CA GLN A 260 -2.42 -10.17 -19.68
C GLN A 260 -1.96 -8.76 -20.04
N HIS A 261 -0.66 -8.48 -20.01
CA HIS A 261 -0.11 -7.12 -20.15
C HIS A 261 -0.73 -6.15 -19.14
N TYR A 262 -0.91 -6.62 -17.92
CA TYR A 262 -1.49 -5.86 -16.83
C TYR A 262 -0.65 -6.03 -15.57
N LEU A 263 -0.42 -4.94 -14.87
CA LEU A 263 0.21 -4.92 -13.56
C LEU A 263 -0.45 -3.84 -12.73
N CYS A 264 -0.84 -4.17 -11.50
CA CYS A 264 -1.41 -3.22 -10.56
C CYS A 264 -0.77 -3.38 -9.18
N TRP A 265 -0.33 -2.27 -8.61
CA TRP A 265 0.21 -2.20 -7.26
C TRP A 265 -0.42 -1.02 -6.51
N SER A 266 -0.45 -1.05 -5.18
CA SER A 266 -1.09 -0.01 -4.38
C SER A 266 -0.33 0.28 -3.09
N MET A 267 -0.30 1.56 -2.71
CA MET A 267 0.27 2.03 -1.46
C MET A 267 -0.62 3.10 -0.82
N LEU A 268 -0.44 3.30 0.49
CA LEU A 268 -0.94 4.45 1.23
C LEU A 268 0.20 5.42 1.45
N LEU A 269 -0.06 6.71 1.25
CA LEU A 269 0.81 7.82 1.59
C LEU A 269 0.07 8.71 2.58
N GLY A 270 0.69 9.07 3.70
CA GLY A 270 0.03 9.89 4.71
C GLY A 270 0.98 10.63 5.64
N ILE A 271 0.38 11.45 6.51
CA ILE A 271 1.08 12.23 7.52
C ILE A 271 0.42 11.99 8.87
N GLY A 272 1.20 11.65 9.89
CA GLY A 272 0.72 11.40 11.25
C GLY A 272 1.09 10.01 11.74
N PHE A 273 0.10 9.24 12.18
CA PHE A 273 0.29 7.87 12.64
C PHE A 273 -0.15 6.87 11.56
N PRO A 274 0.70 5.90 11.19
CA PRO A 274 0.33 4.89 10.20
C PRO A 274 -0.84 4.05 10.70
N PRO A 275 -1.87 3.79 9.86
CA PRO A 275 -2.90 2.79 10.14
C PRO A 275 -2.31 1.46 10.61
N VAL A 276 -2.90 0.91 11.68
CA VAL A 276 -2.50 -0.37 12.27
C VAL A 276 -3.65 -1.36 12.12
N ASP A 277 -3.34 -2.52 11.53
CA ASP A 277 -4.30 -3.62 11.42
C ASP A 277 -4.60 -4.21 12.81
N SER A 278 -5.88 -4.49 13.07
CA SER A 278 -6.36 -5.23 14.23
C SER A 278 -7.21 -6.41 13.77
N PHE A 279 -7.23 -7.49 14.55
CA PHE A 279 -8.11 -8.63 14.28
C PHE A 279 -9.57 -8.21 14.21
N SER A 280 -10.34 -8.83 13.31
CA SER A 280 -11.78 -8.59 13.27
C SER A 280 -12.47 -9.10 14.54
N PRO A 281 -13.64 -8.52 14.90
CA PRO A 281 -14.45 -9.03 16.01
C PRO A 281 -14.81 -10.52 15.86
N LEU A 282 -14.95 -11.00 14.62
CA LEU A 282 -15.21 -12.41 14.32
C LEU A 282 -14.01 -13.29 14.68
N VAL A 283 -12.80 -12.92 14.21
CA VAL A 283 -11.56 -13.66 14.53
C VAL A 283 -11.31 -13.64 16.03
N LEU A 284 -11.47 -12.48 16.68
CA LEU A 284 -11.39 -12.37 18.14
C LEU A 284 -12.40 -13.28 18.85
N GLY A 285 -13.63 -13.38 18.33
CA GLY A 285 -14.65 -14.28 18.84
C GLY A 285 -14.28 -15.76 18.72
N ILE A 286 -13.76 -16.18 17.56
CA ILE A 286 -13.29 -17.55 17.34
C ILE A 286 -12.13 -17.87 18.28
N MET A 287 -11.14 -16.97 18.39
CA MET A 287 -9.99 -17.14 19.28
C MET A 287 -10.42 -17.23 20.75
N ALA A 288 -11.37 -16.40 21.17
CA ALA A 288 -11.91 -16.44 22.53
C ALA A 288 -12.59 -17.77 22.85
N VAL A 289 -13.38 -18.33 21.93
CA VAL A 289 -14.05 -19.62 22.14
C VAL A 289 -13.06 -20.78 22.07
N ALA A 290 -12.21 -20.80 21.03
CA ALA A 290 -11.28 -21.88 20.76
C ALA A 290 -10.18 -22.03 21.82
N LEU A 291 -9.69 -20.92 22.38
CA LEU A 291 -8.71 -20.93 23.47
C LEU A 291 -9.37 -20.91 24.85
N GLY A 292 -10.49 -20.22 24.99
CA GLY A 292 -11.20 -20.07 26.27
C GLY A 292 -11.82 -21.37 26.76
N ALA A 293 -12.46 -22.16 25.88
CA ALA A 293 -13.10 -23.41 26.29
C ALA A 293 -12.09 -24.45 26.82
N PRO A 294 -10.97 -24.76 26.13
CA PRO A 294 -9.92 -25.62 26.69
C PRO A 294 -9.31 -25.04 27.97
N GLY A 295 -9.06 -23.73 28.03
CA GLY A 295 -8.51 -23.07 29.21
C GLY A 295 -9.40 -23.25 30.45
N LEU A 296 -10.71 -23.06 30.30
CA LEU A 296 -11.68 -23.28 31.37
C LEU A 296 -11.78 -24.76 31.77
N MET A 297 -11.69 -25.69 30.81
CA MET A 297 -11.66 -27.12 31.11
C MET A 297 -10.40 -27.50 31.90
N PHE A 298 -9.22 -26.97 31.54
CA PHE A 298 -7.98 -27.22 32.29
C PHE A 298 -8.04 -26.64 33.71
N LEU A 299 -8.55 -25.41 33.87
CA LEU A 299 -8.70 -24.79 35.19
C LEU A 299 -9.71 -25.53 36.05
N GLY A 300 -10.87 -25.89 35.49
CA GLY A 300 -11.91 -26.66 36.19
C GLY A 300 -11.43 -28.06 36.58
N GLY A 301 -10.77 -28.76 35.64
CA GLY A 301 -10.19 -30.07 35.90
C GLY A 301 -9.05 -30.02 36.94
N GLY A 302 -8.17 -29.03 36.84
CA GLY A 302 -7.09 -28.81 37.82
C GLY A 302 -7.63 -28.52 39.22
N LEU A 303 -8.62 -27.63 39.33
CA LEU A 303 -9.27 -27.33 40.60
C LEU A 303 -9.96 -28.57 41.19
N PHE A 304 -10.66 -29.35 40.36
CA PHE A 304 -11.29 -30.59 40.79
C PHE A 304 -10.26 -31.59 41.35
N LEU A 305 -9.13 -31.77 40.68
CA LEU A 305 -8.05 -32.65 41.14
C LEU A 305 -7.45 -32.18 42.47
N LEU A 306 -7.20 -30.87 42.62
CA LEU A 306 -6.68 -30.29 43.86
C LEU A 306 -7.64 -30.46 45.04
N LEU A 307 -8.94 -30.26 44.82
CA LEU A 307 -9.96 -30.48 45.85
C LEU A 307 -10.08 -31.96 46.23
N ARG A 308 -10.01 -32.87 45.25
CA ARG A 308 -10.04 -34.32 45.51
C ARG A 308 -8.81 -34.81 46.29
N HIS A 309 -7.63 -34.26 46.03
CA HIS A 309 -6.42 -34.60 46.78
C HIS A 309 -6.51 -34.20 48.26
N LYS A 310 -7.11 -33.04 48.57
CA LYS A 310 -7.33 -32.62 49.97
C LYS A 310 -8.26 -33.57 50.73
N GLN A 311 -9.32 -34.07 50.10
CA GLN A 311 -10.23 -35.03 50.73
C GLN A 311 -9.59 -36.39 51.02
N TYR A 312 -8.67 -36.86 50.18
CA TYR A 312 -7.95 -38.12 50.44
C TYR A 312 -6.86 -37.98 51.52
N SER A 313 -6.29 -36.79 51.72
CA SER A 313 -5.30 -36.53 52.77
C SER A 313 -5.90 -36.43 54.18
N GLU A 314 -7.22 -36.31 54.31
CA GLU A 314 -7.94 -36.31 55.60
C GLU A 314 -8.26 -37.72 56.13
N TYR A 315 -7.80 -38.79 55.47
CA TYR A 315 -7.94 -40.15 56.01
C TYR A 315 -6.93 -40.39 57.15
N GLN A 316 -7.48 -40.59 58.34
CA GLN A 316 -6.85 -40.67 59.67
C GLN A 316 -5.54 -41.48 59.74
N SER A 317 -4.59 -40.96 60.52
CA SER A 317 -3.50 -41.75 61.09
C SER A 317 -4.10 -42.87 61.95
N ILE A 318 -3.83 -44.12 61.55
CA ILE A 318 -4.20 -45.30 62.34
C ILE A 318 -3.26 -45.32 63.55
N ASN A 319 -3.80 -44.99 64.73
CA ASN A 319 -3.22 -45.32 66.04
C ASN A 319 -3.40 -46.81 66.32
#